data_AF-B3Q197-F1
#
_entry.id   AF-B3Q197-F1
#
_cell.length_a   1.000
_cell.length_b   1.000
_cell.length_c   1.000
_cell.angle_alpha   90.00
_cell.angle_beta   90.00
_cell.angle_gamma   90.00
#
_symmetry.space_group_name_H-M   'P 1'
#
loop_
_entity.id
_entity.type
_entity.pdbx_description
1 polymer ?
#
loop_
_entity_poly.entity_id
_entity_poly.type
_entity_poly.pdbx_seq_one_letter_code
_entity_poly.pdbx_strand_id
1 'polypeptide(L)'
;MYTDDRDRYPMYFGKSSNISDTFAIIPKSTSATLSLAAGLAAWGGDLQSSFDAERDAKRVVTESLLKRGDRAVTAALFSTATEASKKPEYAIGIIRRQISLQYTKHFMGSLNSDIATGIDGLRFFDDCSVNFPCLDIPILIDVAKVTGLGELIKTDWLSTREFWEGYFHNRMGYDERGELHEKIHLLGASLVGMFRGDVSNKRETFRLFVQQTLRAISHQVAHTEIKAGPETLSLASSRLEKLLSILSHNLEFRNAMEAARVQAQGKTTYDYLIIVATDVERDAVFEAVRNLGGEPEPRFGGNRAYFDCGYIHGNRVAVIKVAMGSVSVGGSVSTTIQITFHLKPKHVIMVGIAFGMDESKYPIGTVLVSRQVLGYELQRVGTDKQGDALVISRGPRTDASPMLVSLIEAAASVWNDAEVKIGLLLSGDKLVDNLDFREKLQEVASGEAIGGEMEGIGLVVALAEKPTHWVIVKAVCDWADGKKSEEKKARQALAAKNAVSLVFRAMKIVPDGGES
;
A
#
# COMPACT_ATOMS: atom_id res chain seq x y z
N MET A 1 22.79 -32.33 14.30
CA MET A 1 22.65 -31.81 12.91
C MET A 1 23.85 -32.16 12.01
N TYR A 2 25.10 -31.82 12.35
CA TYR A 2 26.29 -32.08 11.48
C TYR A 2 27.11 -33.34 11.85
N THR A 3 26.56 -34.22 12.69
CA THR A 3 27.29 -35.35 13.27
C THR A 3 27.83 -36.33 12.24
N ASP A 4 27.20 -36.39 11.08
CA ASP A 4 27.47 -37.37 10.02
C ASP A 4 28.55 -36.88 9.03
N ASP A 5 29.02 -35.63 9.18
CA ASP A 5 30.06 -35.01 8.33
C ASP A 5 31.03 -34.16 9.20
N ARG A 6 31.51 -34.77 10.29
CA ARG A 6 32.35 -34.11 11.30
C ARG A 6 33.65 -33.56 10.73
N ASP A 7 34.29 -34.30 9.83
CA ASP A 7 35.60 -33.93 9.27
C ASP A 7 35.52 -32.68 8.39
N ARG A 8 34.38 -32.47 7.71
CA ARG A 8 34.14 -31.28 6.88
C ARG A 8 33.66 -30.07 7.68
N TYR A 9 33.02 -30.30 8.82
CA TYR A 9 32.45 -29.25 9.67
C TYR A 9 33.04 -29.26 11.11
N PRO A 10 34.37 -29.24 11.27
CA PRO A 10 35.02 -29.41 12.57
C PRO A 10 34.67 -28.28 13.56
N MET A 11 34.34 -27.09 13.05
CA MET A 11 33.99 -25.91 13.86
C MET A 11 32.75 -26.09 14.74
N TYR A 12 31.86 -27.03 14.41
CA TYR A 12 30.67 -27.33 15.23
C TYR A 12 30.95 -28.31 16.38
N PHE A 13 32.16 -28.89 16.44
CA PHE A 13 32.54 -29.92 17.40
C PHE A 13 33.84 -29.58 18.17
N GLY A 14 34.51 -28.48 17.82
CA GLY A 14 35.70 -27.96 18.50
C GLY A 14 35.40 -27.01 19.68
N LYS A 15 36.44 -26.56 20.37
CA LYS A 15 36.32 -25.53 21.42
C LYS A 15 35.82 -24.21 20.83
N SER A 16 35.01 -23.47 21.60
CA SER A 16 34.46 -22.18 21.21
C SER A 16 35.54 -21.22 20.72
N SER A 17 35.40 -20.74 19.49
CA SER A 17 36.20 -19.65 18.96
C SER A 17 36.03 -18.42 19.87
N ASN A 18 37.12 -17.80 20.33
CA ASN A 18 37.07 -16.48 20.96
C ASN A 18 36.74 -15.45 19.87
N ILE A 19 35.45 -15.30 19.55
CA ILE A 19 34.97 -14.21 18.72
C ILE A 19 35.05 -12.95 19.56
N SER A 20 35.74 -11.92 19.06
CA SER A 20 35.91 -10.64 19.76
C SER A 20 34.54 -10.04 20.14
N ASP A 21 34.42 -9.47 21.33
CA ASP A 21 33.22 -8.78 21.81
C ASP A 21 32.86 -7.52 20.98
N THR A 22 33.74 -7.10 20.06
CA THR A 22 33.50 -6.02 19.10
C THR A 22 32.61 -6.43 17.92
N PHE A 23 32.31 -7.72 17.73
CA PHE A 23 31.41 -8.16 16.66
C PHE A 23 29.94 -8.06 17.08
N ALA A 24 29.16 -7.31 16.32
CA ALA A 24 27.71 -7.31 16.45
C ALA A 24 27.14 -8.66 15.99
N ILE A 25 26.60 -9.44 16.91
CA ILE A 25 25.90 -10.69 16.60
C ILE A 25 24.44 -10.36 16.34
N ILE A 26 23.95 -10.66 15.15
CA ILE A 26 22.52 -10.53 14.80
C ILE A 26 21.86 -11.89 15.01
N PRO A 27 21.07 -12.09 16.09
CA PRO A 27 20.38 -13.35 16.34
C PRO A 27 19.29 -13.56 15.28
N LYS A 28 19.19 -14.78 14.76
CA LYS A 28 18.13 -15.15 13.82
C LYS A 28 16.96 -15.78 14.55
N SER A 29 15.75 -15.41 14.17
CA SER A 29 14.50 -15.95 14.72
C SER A 29 14.11 -17.33 14.16
N THR A 30 14.76 -17.80 13.09
CA THR A 30 14.41 -19.04 12.39
C THR A 30 15.61 -19.94 12.09
N SER A 31 15.39 -21.25 12.12
CA SER A 31 16.41 -22.25 11.79
C SER A 31 16.67 -22.30 10.28
N ALA A 32 17.92 -22.06 9.88
CA ALA A 32 18.33 -22.18 8.48
C ALA A 32 18.03 -23.58 7.91
N THR A 33 18.29 -24.65 8.69
CA THR A 33 18.06 -26.04 8.26
C THR A 33 16.58 -26.32 7.96
N LEU A 34 15.65 -25.76 8.73
CA LEU A 34 14.21 -25.91 8.49
C LEU A 34 13.77 -25.11 7.26
N SER A 35 14.21 -23.85 7.16
CA SER A 35 13.91 -22.99 6.02
C SER A 35 14.40 -23.59 4.70
N LEU A 36 15.62 -24.13 4.68
CA LEU A 36 16.20 -24.78 3.51
C LEU A 36 15.44 -26.05 3.12
N ALA A 37 15.05 -26.86 4.12
CA ALA A 37 14.28 -28.08 3.86
C ALA A 37 12.96 -27.77 3.14
N ALA A 38 12.23 -26.78 3.67
CA ALA A 38 10.95 -26.36 3.11
C ALA A 38 11.12 -25.82 1.68
N GLY A 39 12.12 -24.94 1.47
CA GLY A 39 12.39 -24.38 0.15
C GLY A 39 12.83 -25.41 -0.89
N LEU A 40 13.69 -26.37 -0.50
CA LEU A 40 14.12 -27.46 -1.39
C LEU A 40 13.01 -28.47 -1.65
N ALA A 41 12.16 -28.77 -0.66
CA ALA A 41 11.00 -29.64 -0.85
C ALA A 41 9.99 -29.02 -1.83
N ALA A 42 9.72 -27.72 -1.69
CA ALA A 42 8.87 -26.98 -2.62
C ALA A 42 9.44 -27.00 -4.05
N TRP A 43 10.75 -26.75 -4.21
CA TRP A 43 11.43 -26.83 -5.50
C TRP A 43 11.43 -28.26 -6.09
N GLY A 44 11.62 -29.28 -5.26
CA GLY A 44 11.61 -30.68 -5.68
C GLY A 44 10.23 -31.19 -6.13
N GLY A 45 9.15 -30.61 -5.59
CA GLY A 45 7.77 -30.92 -5.97
C GLY A 45 7.29 -30.22 -7.25
N ASP A 46 7.97 -29.15 -7.67
CA ASP A 46 7.63 -28.41 -8.88
C ASP A 46 8.28 -29.03 -10.11
N LEU A 47 7.54 -29.82 -10.87
CA LEU A 47 8.02 -30.49 -12.09
C LEU A 47 7.75 -29.71 -13.38
N GLN A 48 7.14 -28.52 -13.32
CA GLN A 48 6.83 -27.76 -14.52
C GLN A 48 8.12 -27.25 -15.20
N SER A 49 8.11 -27.24 -16.54
CA SER A 49 9.14 -26.61 -17.39
C SER A 49 10.60 -27.01 -17.13
N SER A 50 10.85 -28.19 -16.53
CA SER A 50 12.19 -28.64 -16.17
C SER A 50 12.80 -29.50 -17.27
N PHE A 51 14.08 -29.30 -17.59
CA PHE A 51 14.84 -30.20 -18.47
C PHE A 51 15.21 -31.50 -17.74
N ASP A 52 15.51 -32.57 -18.47
CA ASP A 52 15.66 -33.93 -17.91
C ASP A 52 16.63 -34.02 -16.73
N ALA A 53 17.75 -33.29 -16.78
CA ALA A 53 18.75 -33.31 -15.71
C ALA A 53 18.30 -32.54 -14.45
N GLU A 54 17.43 -31.55 -14.58
CA GLU A 54 16.83 -30.84 -13.45
C GLU A 54 15.74 -31.69 -12.79
N ARG A 55 14.92 -32.41 -13.57
CA ARG A 55 13.92 -33.35 -13.03
C ARG A 55 14.59 -34.44 -12.18
N ASP A 56 15.72 -34.93 -12.64
CA ASP A 56 16.50 -35.94 -11.92
C ASP A 56 17.04 -35.39 -10.58
N ALA A 57 17.58 -34.16 -10.59
CA ALA A 57 18.02 -33.47 -9.38
C ALA A 57 16.86 -33.21 -8.39
N LYS A 58 15.69 -32.79 -8.88
CA LYS A 58 14.47 -32.59 -8.09
C LYS A 58 14.01 -33.89 -7.42
N ARG A 59 13.99 -35.00 -8.16
CA ARG A 59 13.65 -36.33 -7.61
C ARG A 59 14.60 -36.73 -6.48
N VAL A 60 15.92 -36.58 -6.70
CA VAL A 60 16.94 -36.88 -5.68
C VAL A 60 16.73 -36.05 -4.41
N VAL A 61 16.39 -34.76 -4.55
CA VAL A 61 16.10 -33.89 -3.40
C VAL A 61 14.87 -34.37 -2.63
N THR A 62 13.76 -34.65 -3.31
CA THR A 62 12.52 -35.11 -2.68
C THR A 62 12.73 -36.41 -1.90
N GLU A 63 13.37 -37.41 -2.51
CA GLU A 63 13.64 -38.71 -1.87
C GLU A 63 14.61 -38.59 -0.68
N SER A 64 15.65 -37.75 -0.81
CA SER A 64 16.65 -37.57 0.24
C SER A 64 16.10 -36.79 1.44
N LEU A 65 15.23 -35.81 1.20
CA LEU A 65 14.58 -35.04 2.26
C LEU A 65 13.59 -35.88 3.07
N LEU A 66 12.83 -36.78 2.43
CA LEU A 66 11.95 -37.73 3.12
C LEU A 66 12.72 -38.64 4.10
N LYS A 67 13.95 -39.03 3.73
CA LYS A 67 14.83 -39.90 4.54
C LYS A 67 15.74 -39.11 5.49
N ARG A 68 15.63 -37.78 5.57
CA ARG A 68 16.61 -36.93 6.26
C ARG A 68 16.55 -37.03 7.78
N GLY A 69 15.36 -37.03 8.37
CA GLY A 69 15.18 -36.76 9.81
C GLY A 69 15.79 -35.41 10.21
N ASP A 70 16.53 -35.38 11.33
CA ASP A 70 17.12 -34.17 11.92
C ASP A 70 18.53 -33.81 11.39
N ARG A 71 18.97 -34.45 10.30
CA ARG A 71 20.26 -34.17 9.67
C ARG A 71 20.28 -32.79 9.00
N ALA A 72 21.46 -32.16 8.97
CA ALA A 72 21.64 -30.88 8.28
C ALA A 72 21.45 -31.03 6.76
N VAL A 73 20.94 -29.99 6.11
CA VAL A 73 20.81 -29.93 4.64
C VAL A 73 22.16 -29.48 4.06
N THR A 74 23.02 -30.44 3.73
CA THR A 74 24.31 -30.20 3.09
C THR A 74 24.37 -30.84 1.71
N ALA A 75 25.31 -30.44 0.86
CA ALA A 75 25.51 -31.12 -0.42
C ALA A 75 25.87 -32.62 -0.24
N ALA A 76 26.55 -32.97 0.86
CA ALA A 76 26.91 -34.35 1.18
C ALA A 76 25.67 -35.24 1.38
N LEU A 77 24.61 -34.69 2.00
CA LEU A 77 23.32 -35.39 2.20
C LEU A 77 22.75 -35.95 0.89
N PHE A 78 22.95 -35.24 -0.22
CA PHE A 78 22.42 -35.62 -1.53
C PHE A 78 23.42 -36.42 -2.38
N SER A 79 24.71 -36.44 -2.02
CA SER A 79 25.78 -36.99 -2.88
C SER A 79 25.62 -38.50 -3.13
N THR A 80 25.30 -39.27 -2.09
CA THR A 80 25.04 -40.72 -2.21
C THR A 80 23.79 -41.01 -3.04
N ALA A 81 22.74 -40.18 -2.92
CA ALA A 81 21.51 -40.35 -3.70
C ALA A 81 21.67 -39.93 -5.17
N THR A 82 22.59 -39.00 -5.46
CA THR A 82 22.92 -38.62 -6.84
C THR A 82 23.69 -39.71 -7.60
N GLU A 83 24.30 -40.70 -6.95
CA GLU A 83 25.00 -41.80 -7.66
C GLU A 83 24.05 -42.67 -8.52
N ALA A 84 22.75 -42.71 -8.15
CA ALA A 84 21.70 -43.37 -8.91
C ALA A 84 21.16 -42.52 -10.08
N SER A 85 21.64 -41.28 -10.25
CA SER A 85 21.30 -40.39 -11.36
C SER A 85 21.93 -40.85 -12.67
N LYS A 86 21.27 -40.56 -13.80
CA LYS A 86 21.88 -40.77 -15.13
C LYS A 86 23.08 -39.85 -15.39
N LYS A 87 23.19 -38.71 -14.67
CA LYS A 87 24.28 -37.73 -14.76
C LYS A 87 24.62 -37.17 -13.36
N PRO A 88 25.32 -37.94 -12.50
CA PRO A 88 25.54 -37.62 -11.09
C PRO A 88 26.18 -36.25 -10.84
N GLU A 89 27.24 -35.90 -11.59
CA GLU A 89 27.96 -34.63 -11.44
C GLU A 89 27.08 -33.40 -11.79
N TYR A 90 26.20 -33.55 -12.78
CA TYR A 90 25.30 -32.47 -13.18
C TYR A 90 24.16 -32.29 -12.16
N ALA A 91 23.59 -33.41 -11.69
CA ALA A 91 22.54 -33.41 -10.67
C ALA A 91 23.04 -32.77 -9.36
N ILE A 92 24.22 -33.18 -8.86
CA ILE A 92 24.77 -32.60 -7.63
C ILE A 92 25.13 -31.12 -7.80
N GLY A 93 25.55 -30.70 -9.00
CA GLY A 93 25.79 -29.30 -9.34
C GLY A 93 24.53 -28.43 -9.23
N ILE A 94 23.40 -28.92 -9.76
CA ILE A 94 22.10 -28.23 -9.64
C ILE A 94 21.68 -28.13 -8.17
N ILE A 95 21.77 -29.24 -7.44
CA ILE A 95 21.38 -29.29 -6.02
C ILE A 95 22.22 -28.32 -5.18
N ARG A 96 23.55 -28.26 -5.43
CA ARG A 96 24.43 -27.29 -4.75
C ARG A 96 23.99 -25.84 -4.97
N ARG A 97 23.68 -25.47 -6.22
CA ARG A 97 23.18 -24.12 -6.54
C ARG A 97 21.86 -23.82 -5.85
N GLN A 98 20.95 -24.80 -5.82
CA GLN A 98 19.66 -24.65 -5.12
C GLN A 98 19.82 -24.51 -3.60
N ILE A 99 20.72 -25.27 -2.98
CA ILE A 99 21.05 -25.08 -1.55
C ILE A 99 21.55 -23.65 -1.31
N SER A 100 22.47 -23.14 -2.14
CA SER A 100 22.95 -21.76 -2.04
C SER A 100 21.83 -20.74 -2.22
N LEU A 101 20.90 -20.96 -3.17
CA LEU A 101 19.74 -20.09 -3.40
C LEU A 101 18.87 -20.00 -2.14
N GLN A 102 18.57 -21.14 -1.51
CA GLN A 102 17.75 -21.19 -0.31
C GLN A 102 18.45 -20.55 0.90
N TYR A 103 19.77 -20.70 1.02
CA TYR A 103 20.55 -19.94 2.00
C TYR A 103 20.42 -18.45 1.78
N THR A 104 20.66 -17.97 0.55
CA THR A 104 20.54 -16.54 0.20
C THR A 104 19.16 -16.00 0.57
N LYS A 105 18.08 -16.66 0.16
CA LYS A 105 16.69 -16.26 0.52
C LYS A 105 16.45 -16.22 2.03
N HIS A 106 16.93 -17.22 2.76
CA HIS A 106 16.79 -17.27 4.22
C HIS A 106 17.50 -16.10 4.91
N PHE A 107 18.74 -15.78 4.52
CA PHE A 107 19.48 -14.66 5.10
C PHE A 107 18.88 -13.31 4.72
N MET A 108 18.45 -13.14 3.46
CA MET A 108 17.75 -11.93 3.00
C MET A 108 16.49 -11.68 3.84
N GLY A 109 15.65 -12.71 4.01
CA GLY A 109 14.45 -12.60 4.85
C GLY A 109 14.75 -12.32 6.32
N SER A 110 15.84 -12.89 6.86
CA SER A 110 16.24 -12.68 8.27
C SER A 110 16.79 -11.28 8.54
N LEU A 111 17.44 -10.67 7.55
CA LEU A 111 18.08 -9.35 7.67
C LEU A 111 17.22 -8.22 7.08
N ASN A 112 16.05 -8.55 6.50
CA ASN A 112 15.26 -7.64 5.67
C ASN A 112 16.15 -6.91 4.64
N SER A 113 16.99 -7.69 3.97
CA SER A 113 18.04 -7.19 3.07
C SER A 113 17.81 -7.65 1.64
N ASP A 114 18.59 -7.09 0.73
CA ASP A 114 18.62 -7.46 -0.67
C ASP A 114 20.05 -7.84 -1.10
N ILE A 115 20.21 -8.33 -2.33
CA ILE A 115 21.51 -8.68 -2.92
C ILE A 115 21.83 -7.81 -4.12
N ALA A 116 23.13 -7.66 -4.40
CA ALA A 116 23.59 -7.12 -5.66
C ALA A 116 23.29 -8.12 -6.80
N THR A 117 22.86 -7.60 -7.95
CA THR A 117 22.55 -8.41 -9.14
C THR A 117 23.45 -8.08 -10.32
N GLY A 118 23.51 -8.98 -11.30
CA GLY A 118 24.26 -8.77 -12.55
C GLY A 118 25.77 -9.01 -12.42
N ILE A 119 26.19 -9.69 -11.35
CA ILE A 119 27.59 -10.09 -11.15
C ILE A 119 27.88 -11.34 -12.00
N ASP A 120 28.93 -11.27 -12.82
CA ASP A 120 29.34 -12.39 -13.68
C ASP A 120 29.67 -13.64 -12.85
N GLY A 121 29.17 -14.79 -13.32
CA GLY A 121 29.27 -16.07 -12.59
C GLY A 121 28.25 -16.24 -11.45
N LEU A 122 27.59 -15.17 -10.97
CA LEU A 122 26.60 -15.22 -9.89
C LEU A 122 25.16 -14.89 -10.35
N ARG A 123 24.94 -14.61 -11.63
CA ARG A 123 23.63 -14.22 -12.19
C ARG A 123 22.49 -15.21 -11.92
N PHE A 124 22.80 -16.48 -11.65
CA PHE A 124 21.81 -17.48 -11.20
C PHE A 124 21.05 -17.03 -9.94
N PHE A 125 21.68 -16.25 -9.07
CA PHE A 125 21.08 -15.77 -7.83
C PHE A 125 20.31 -14.47 -7.99
N ASP A 126 20.36 -13.81 -9.16
CA ASP A 126 19.71 -12.51 -9.36
C ASP A 126 18.22 -12.57 -8.97
N ASP A 127 17.54 -13.69 -9.25
CA ASP A 127 16.14 -13.94 -8.95
C ASP A 127 15.78 -13.92 -7.45
N CYS A 128 16.77 -13.93 -6.55
CA CYS A 128 16.54 -13.66 -5.15
C CYS A 128 16.21 -12.19 -4.87
N SER A 129 16.68 -11.26 -5.71
CA SER A 129 16.53 -9.84 -5.45
C SER A 129 15.09 -9.38 -5.55
N VAL A 130 14.65 -8.62 -4.55
CA VAL A 130 13.29 -8.09 -4.43
C VAL A 130 13.17 -6.62 -4.84
N ASN A 131 14.28 -5.88 -4.88
CA ASN A 131 14.34 -4.48 -5.32
C ASN A 131 15.15 -4.29 -6.61
N PHE A 132 15.33 -5.34 -7.42
CA PHE A 132 15.91 -5.21 -8.77
C PHE A 132 15.20 -4.08 -9.53
N PRO A 133 15.92 -3.14 -10.19
CA PRO A 133 17.35 -3.10 -10.45
C PRO A 133 18.14 -2.18 -9.50
N CYS A 134 17.60 -1.80 -8.33
CA CYS A 134 18.22 -0.77 -7.47
C CYS A 134 19.66 -1.12 -7.04
N LEU A 135 19.99 -2.41 -6.92
CA LEU A 135 21.33 -2.92 -6.61
C LEU A 135 21.96 -3.68 -7.79
N ASP A 136 21.55 -3.41 -9.03
CA ASP A 136 22.10 -4.07 -10.21
C ASP A 136 23.42 -3.42 -10.63
N ILE A 137 24.52 -4.17 -10.48
CA ILE A 137 25.88 -3.65 -10.66
C ILE A 137 26.11 -3.08 -12.07
N PRO A 138 25.74 -3.77 -13.17
CA PRO A 138 25.89 -3.21 -14.52
C PRO A 138 25.15 -1.88 -14.74
N ILE A 139 23.94 -1.75 -14.21
CA ILE A 139 23.16 -0.50 -14.31
C ILE A 139 23.78 0.59 -13.45
N LEU A 140 24.16 0.30 -12.21
CA LEU A 140 24.79 1.27 -11.30
C LEU A 140 26.12 1.81 -11.86
N ILE A 141 26.93 0.95 -12.49
CA ILE A 141 28.17 1.37 -13.16
C ILE A 141 27.87 2.33 -14.30
N ASP A 142 26.86 2.06 -15.13
CA ASP A 142 26.52 2.95 -16.25
C ASP A 142 25.86 4.25 -15.78
N VAL A 143 25.05 4.23 -14.71
CA VAL A 143 24.57 5.45 -14.04
C VAL A 143 25.75 6.28 -13.53
N ALA A 144 26.72 5.66 -12.85
CA ALA A 144 27.92 6.34 -12.36
C ALA A 144 28.73 6.96 -13.50
N LYS A 145 28.90 6.28 -14.64
CA LYS A 145 29.56 6.87 -15.83
C LYS A 145 28.77 8.07 -16.36
N VAL A 146 27.45 7.96 -16.50
CA VAL A 146 26.59 9.03 -17.02
C VAL A 146 26.61 10.27 -16.12
N THR A 147 26.72 10.10 -14.79
CA THR A 147 26.84 11.20 -13.84
C THR A 147 28.28 11.71 -13.72
N GLY A 148 29.25 11.08 -14.39
CA GLY A 148 30.67 11.47 -14.39
C GLY A 148 31.46 10.99 -13.17
N LEU A 149 31.01 9.95 -12.49
CA LEU A 149 31.77 9.21 -11.49
C LEU A 149 32.56 8.04 -12.11
N GLY A 150 32.63 7.97 -13.45
CA GLY A 150 33.18 6.82 -14.18
C GLY A 150 34.66 6.58 -13.88
N GLU A 151 35.47 7.65 -13.87
CA GLU A 151 36.89 7.52 -13.54
C GLU A 151 37.12 7.22 -12.06
N LEU A 152 36.27 7.76 -11.17
CA LEU A 152 36.36 7.51 -9.73
C LEU A 152 36.18 6.03 -9.39
N ILE A 153 35.21 5.34 -10.01
CA ILE A 153 34.93 3.92 -9.75
C ILE A 153 35.90 2.96 -10.46
N LYS A 154 36.60 3.42 -11.51
CA LYS A 154 37.60 2.61 -12.23
C LYS A 154 38.97 2.67 -11.58
N THR A 155 39.31 3.79 -10.96
CA THR A 155 40.62 4.00 -10.35
C THR A 155 40.72 3.20 -9.04
N ASP A 156 41.92 2.70 -8.73
CA ASP A 156 42.17 2.02 -7.46
C ASP A 156 41.74 2.91 -6.28
N TRP A 157 40.94 2.36 -5.37
CA TRP A 157 40.41 3.09 -4.23
C TRP A 157 41.52 3.71 -3.36
N LEU A 158 42.73 3.15 -3.35
CA LEU A 158 43.90 3.70 -2.65
C LEU A 158 44.32 5.07 -3.19
N SER A 159 44.13 5.34 -4.48
CA SER A 159 44.49 6.64 -5.08
C SER A 159 43.53 7.76 -4.67
N THR A 160 42.35 7.41 -4.19
CA THR A 160 41.30 8.32 -3.72
C THR A 160 40.88 7.98 -2.29
N ARG A 161 41.82 7.45 -1.50
CA ARG A 161 41.59 6.91 -0.17
C ARG A 161 40.91 7.91 0.77
N GLU A 162 41.35 9.16 0.77
CA GLU A 162 40.79 10.23 1.61
C GLU A 162 39.29 10.44 1.35
N PHE A 163 38.90 10.42 0.06
CA PHE A 163 37.49 10.51 -0.33
C PHE A 163 36.70 9.29 0.18
N TRP A 164 37.19 8.07 -0.03
CA TRP A 164 36.48 6.86 0.39
C TRP A 164 36.41 6.71 1.91
N GLU A 165 37.48 7.07 2.63
CA GLU A 165 37.47 7.10 4.09
C GLU A 165 36.45 8.11 4.62
N GLY A 166 36.38 9.31 4.03
CA GLY A 166 35.32 10.29 4.31
C GLY A 166 33.93 9.72 4.00
N TYR A 167 33.77 9.08 2.84
CA TYR A 167 32.53 8.45 2.40
C TYR A 167 32.07 7.31 3.31
N PHE A 168 32.95 6.59 4.02
CA PHE A 168 32.53 5.49 4.92
C PHE A 168 32.45 5.89 6.40
N HIS A 169 33.25 6.86 6.85
CA HIS A 169 33.40 7.17 8.29
C HIS A 169 32.57 8.37 8.77
N ASN A 170 32.22 9.32 7.89
CA ASN A 170 31.56 10.56 8.32
C ASN A 170 30.03 10.37 8.40
N ARG A 171 29.49 9.85 9.53
CA ARG A 171 28.06 9.50 9.70
C ARG A 171 27.14 10.60 10.23
N MET A 172 27.60 11.85 10.36
CA MET A 172 26.85 12.91 11.08
C MET A 172 26.55 14.11 10.17
N GLY A 173 25.27 14.29 9.82
CA GLY A 173 24.74 15.44 9.05
C GLY A 173 23.74 15.01 7.97
N TYR A 174 22.84 15.88 7.53
CA TYR A 174 21.99 15.62 6.35
C TYR A 174 22.92 15.39 5.16
N ASP A 175 23.01 14.13 4.75
CA ASP A 175 24.19 13.59 4.10
C ASP A 175 23.99 13.55 2.60
N GLU A 176 24.87 14.21 1.83
CA GLU A 176 24.86 14.17 0.36
C GLU A 176 24.84 12.72 -0.19
N ARG A 177 25.34 11.74 0.59
CA ARG A 177 25.19 10.31 0.28
C ARG A 177 23.74 9.86 0.27
N GLY A 178 22.94 10.32 1.23
CA GLY A 178 21.51 10.01 1.34
C GLY A 178 20.72 10.54 0.15
N GLU A 179 20.96 11.80 -0.25
CA GLU A 179 20.28 12.40 -1.41
C GLU A 179 20.62 11.65 -2.71
N LEU A 180 21.90 11.32 -2.91
CA LEU A 180 22.33 10.52 -4.07
C LEU A 180 21.67 9.13 -4.05
N HIS A 181 21.62 8.48 -2.88
CA HIS A 181 21.02 7.17 -2.71
C HIS A 181 19.51 7.17 -2.99
N GLU A 182 18.78 8.17 -2.48
CA GLU A 182 17.35 8.34 -2.74
C GLU A 182 17.05 8.50 -4.23
N LYS A 183 17.86 9.28 -4.96
CA LYS A 183 17.70 9.47 -6.41
C LYS A 183 18.03 8.20 -7.19
N ILE A 184 19.03 7.42 -6.77
CA ILE A 184 19.35 6.11 -7.38
C ILE A 184 18.17 5.14 -7.17
N HIS A 185 17.62 5.09 -5.96
CA HIS A 185 16.43 4.29 -5.66
C HIS A 185 15.22 4.72 -6.47
N LEU A 186 14.98 6.04 -6.58
CA LEU A 186 13.90 6.59 -7.38
C LEU A 186 14.06 6.19 -8.85
N LEU A 187 15.26 6.32 -9.43
CA LEU A 187 15.56 5.87 -10.79
C LEU A 187 15.23 4.39 -10.97
N GLY A 188 15.75 3.53 -10.08
CA GLY A 188 15.53 2.08 -10.14
C GLY A 188 14.05 1.70 -10.07
N ALA A 189 13.31 2.26 -9.10
CA ALA A 189 11.88 2.02 -8.94
C ALA A 189 11.06 2.53 -10.15
N SER A 190 11.43 3.70 -10.71
CA SER A 190 10.80 4.26 -11.90
C SER A 190 11.00 3.38 -13.13
N LEU A 191 12.23 2.86 -13.33
CA LEU A 191 12.52 1.94 -14.42
C LEU A 191 11.66 0.66 -14.30
N VAL A 192 11.57 0.05 -13.12
CA VAL A 192 10.69 -1.13 -12.93
C VAL A 192 9.23 -0.80 -13.21
N GLY A 193 8.76 0.34 -12.70
CA GLY A 193 7.39 0.79 -12.89
C GLY A 193 7.02 0.99 -14.36
N MET A 194 7.97 1.47 -15.17
CA MET A 194 7.81 1.62 -16.61
C MET A 194 7.73 0.26 -17.34
N PHE A 195 8.42 -0.78 -16.85
CA PHE A 195 8.53 -2.10 -17.50
C PHE A 195 7.56 -3.17 -16.94
N ARG A 196 6.49 -2.79 -16.25
CA ARG A 196 5.56 -3.72 -15.58
C ARG A 196 4.94 -4.72 -16.57
N GLY A 197 5.48 -5.94 -16.59
CA GLY A 197 5.02 -7.07 -17.42
C GLY A 197 6.14 -8.01 -17.90
N ASP A 198 7.38 -7.52 -18.05
CA ASP A 198 8.47 -8.27 -18.72
C ASP A 198 9.76 -8.45 -17.87
N VAL A 199 9.90 -7.74 -16.74
CA VAL A 199 11.16 -7.68 -15.96
C VAL A 199 11.53 -9.00 -15.29
N SER A 200 10.55 -9.75 -14.75
CA SER A 200 10.82 -10.98 -13.99
C SER A 200 11.34 -12.12 -14.87
N ASN A 201 10.94 -12.18 -16.15
CA ASN A 201 11.33 -13.25 -17.06
C ASN A 201 12.48 -12.86 -18.02
N LYS A 202 12.93 -11.60 -18.02
CA LYS A 202 13.96 -11.10 -18.95
C LYS A 202 14.89 -10.03 -18.35
N ARG A 203 15.42 -10.24 -17.14
CA ARG A 203 16.35 -9.30 -16.47
C ARG A 203 17.52 -8.87 -17.37
N GLU A 204 18.07 -9.79 -18.17
CA GLU A 204 19.17 -9.46 -19.09
C GLU A 204 18.72 -8.52 -20.22
N THR A 205 17.55 -8.75 -20.81
CA THR A 205 16.97 -7.84 -21.81
C THR A 205 16.69 -6.48 -21.20
N PHE A 206 16.18 -6.44 -19.97
CA PHE A 206 15.97 -5.20 -19.23
C PHE A 206 17.29 -4.43 -19.05
N ARG A 207 18.37 -5.10 -18.61
CA ARG A 207 19.70 -4.47 -18.50
C ARG A 207 20.15 -3.87 -19.82
N LEU A 208 20.10 -4.65 -20.90
CA LEU A 208 20.52 -4.18 -22.22
C LEU A 208 19.73 -2.94 -22.65
N PHE A 209 18.41 -2.94 -22.44
CA PHE A 209 17.58 -1.79 -22.74
C PHE A 209 18.01 -0.55 -21.93
N VAL A 210 18.09 -0.68 -20.60
CA VAL A 210 18.45 0.43 -19.70
C VAL A 210 19.84 0.98 -20.07
N GLN A 211 20.81 0.11 -20.30
CA GLN A 211 22.17 0.51 -20.69
C GLN A 211 22.19 1.25 -22.04
N GLN A 212 21.42 0.79 -23.03
CA GLN A 212 21.30 1.48 -24.32
C GLN A 212 20.67 2.87 -24.15
N THR A 213 19.62 2.99 -23.35
CA THR A 213 18.99 4.29 -23.04
C THR A 213 19.96 5.23 -22.35
N LEU A 214 20.64 4.78 -21.30
CA LEU A 214 21.61 5.59 -20.55
C LEU A 214 22.76 6.08 -21.45
N ARG A 215 23.28 5.21 -22.33
CA ARG A 215 24.30 5.59 -23.30
C ARG A 215 23.79 6.65 -24.28
N ALA A 216 22.59 6.49 -24.82
CA ALA A 216 22.03 7.43 -25.79
C ALA A 216 21.86 8.86 -25.24
N ILE A 217 21.57 9.00 -23.94
CA ILE A 217 21.35 10.32 -23.30
C ILE A 217 22.54 10.82 -22.49
N SER A 218 23.62 10.04 -22.40
CA SER A 218 24.82 10.35 -21.60
C SER A 218 25.38 11.75 -21.85
N HIS A 219 25.55 12.12 -23.12
CA HIS A 219 26.04 13.44 -23.54
C HIS A 219 25.13 14.60 -23.16
N GLN A 220 23.84 14.35 -22.91
CA GLN A 220 22.91 15.40 -22.46
C GLN A 220 23.01 15.62 -20.95
N VAL A 221 23.51 14.64 -20.20
CA VAL A 221 23.63 14.70 -18.73
C VAL A 221 24.94 15.37 -18.33
N ALA A 222 26.07 14.84 -18.79
CA ALA A 222 27.41 15.32 -18.43
C ALA A 222 28.38 15.33 -19.62
N HIS A 223 29.30 16.28 -19.61
CA HIS A 223 30.39 16.40 -20.59
C HIS A 223 31.78 16.16 -19.99
N THR A 224 31.89 16.05 -18.67
CA THR A 224 33.16 15.96 -17.95
C THR A 224 33.07 15.00 -16.76
N GLU A 225 34.18 14.32 -16.45
CA GLU A 225 34.33 13.52 -15.24
C GLU A 225 34.43 14.41 -13.99
N ILE A 226 33.96 13.91 -12.86
CA ILE A 226 34.03 14.54 -11.54
C ILE A 226 35.32 14.07 -10.87
N LYS A 227 36.14 15.02 -10.41
CA LYS A 227 37.31 14.71 -9.58
C LYS A 227 36.88 14.42 -8.14
N ALA A 228 37.55 13.48 -7.49
CA ALA A 228 37.33 13.18 -6.08
C ALA A 228 37.62 14.41 -5.21
N GLY A 229 36.68 14.77 -4.34
CA GLY A 229 36.76 15.95 -3.47
C GLY A 229 35.45 16.18 -2.72
N PRO A 230 35.33 17.32 -2.00
CA PRO A 230 34.18 17.61 -1.15
C PRO A 230 32.85 17.67 -1.91
N GLU A 231 32.85 18.19 -3.14
CA GLU A 231 31.63 18.41 -3.94
C GLU A 231 31.25 17.19 -4.81
N THR A 232 32.01 16.10 -4.73
CA THR A 232 31.82 14.95 -5.64
C THR A 232 30.39 14.40 -5.60
N LEU A 233 29.80 14.28 -4.41
CA LEU A 233 28.47 13.70 -4.22
C LEU A 233 27.36 14.66 -4.63
N SER A 234 27.42 15.93 -4.24
CA SER A 234 26.46 16.95 -4.67
C SER A 234 26.46 17.17 -6.19
N LEU A 235 27.63 17.19 -6.86
CA LEU A 235 27.67 17.24 -8.33
C LEU A 235 27.06 16.00 -8.98
N ALA A 236 27.36 14.80 -8.46
CA ALA A 236 26.78 13.56 -8.98
C ALA A 236 25.26 13.53 -8.77
N SER A 237 24.79 13.97 -7.61
CA SER A 237 23.37 14.09 -7.25
C SER A 237 22.62 15.06 -8.18
N SER A 238 23.22 16.21 -8.49
CA SER A 238 22.68 17.20 -9.43
C SER A 238 22.60 16.65 -10.86
N ARG A 239 23.64 15.93 -11.32
CA ARG A 239 23.62 15.28 -12.64
C ARG A 239 22.63 14.13 -12.72
N LEU A 240 22.43 13.39 -11.63
CA LEU A 240 21.40 12.36 -11.54
C LEU A 240 19.98 12.96 -11.59
N GLU A 241 19.75 14.11 -10.96
CA GLU A 241 18.50 14.87 -11.10
C GLU A 241 18.24 15.27 -12.56
N LYS A 242 19.27 15.75 -13.25
CA LYS A 242 19.18 16.06 -14.68
C LYS A 242 18.85 14.83 -15.52
N LEU A 243 19.46 13.67 -15.23
CA LEU A 243 19.14 12.39 -15.88
C LEU A 243 17.66 12.02 -15.67
N LEU A 244 17.15 12.10 -14.44
CA LEU A 244 15.75 11.85 -14.11
C LEU A 244 14.80 12.78 -14.89
N SER A 245 15.14 14.06 -14.98
CA SER A 245 14.39 15.07 -15.76
C SER A 245 14.34 14.74 -17.26
N ILE A 246 15.46 14.35 -17.86
CA ILE A 246 15.51 13.94 -19.28
C ILE A 246 14.61 12.73 -19.50
N LEU A 247 14.73 11.69 -18.68
CA LEU A 247 13.91 10.48 -18.79
C LEU A 247 12.41 10.76 -18.58
N SER A 248 12.06 11.76 -17.76
CA SER A 248 10.66 12.18 -17.51
C SER A 248 9.97 12.82 -18.71
N HIS A 249 10.66 13.07 -19.82
CA HIS A 249 10.02 13.42 -21.08
C HIS A 249 9.19 12.25 -21.64
N ASN A 250 9.54 11.01 -21.31
CA ASN A 250 8.70 9.84 -21.57
C ASN A 250 7.55 9.78 -20.55
N LEU A 251 6.32 9.63 -21.05
CA LEU A 251 5.10 9.63 -20.22
C LEU A 251 5.03 8.43 -19.26
N GLU A 252 5.42 7.24 -19.70
CA GLU A 252 5.40 6.02 -18.88
C GLU A 252 6.42 6.12 -17.74
N PHE A 253 7.62 6.60 -18.04
CA PHE A 253 8.66 6.84 -17.04
C PHE A 253 8.22 7.89 -16.02
N ARG A 254 7.59 8.99 -16.47
CA ARG A 254 7.09 10.06 -15.59
C ARG A 254 6.04 9.52 -14.61
N ASN A 255 5.08 8.75 -15.11
CA ASN A 255 4.03 8.15 -14.28
C ASN A 255 4.62 7.15 -13.28
N ALA A 256 5.59 6.34 -13.72
CA ALA A 256 6.30 5.41 -12.85
C ALA A 256 7.13 6.12 -11.77
N MET A 257 7.76 7.24 -12.12
CA MET A 257 8.51 8.07 -11.17
C MET A 257 7.61 8.70 -10.12
N GLU A 258 6.46 9.23 -10.51
CA GLU A 258 5.52 9.81 -9.55
C GLU A 258 5.02 8.74 -8.57
N ALA A 259 4.65 7.56 -9.06
CA ALA A 259 4.29 6.43 -8.21
C ALA A 259 5.42 6.03 -7.24
N ALA A 260 6.67 6.01 -7.72
CA ALA A 260 7.83 5.69 -6.91
C ALA A 260 8.15 6.79 -5.86
N ARG A 261 7.98 8.08 -6.19
CA ARG A 261 8.11 9.21 -5.25
C ARG A 261 7.09 9.10 -4.12
N VAL A 262 5.84 8.83 -4.47
CA VAL A 262 4.74 8.63 -3.50
C VAL A 262 5.05 7.45 -2.57
N GLN A 263 5.64 6.38 -3.10
CA GLN A 263 6.06 5.22 -2.30
C GLN A 263 7.26 5.52 -1.39
N ALA A 264 8.27 6.23 -1.89
CA ALA A 264 9.51 6.54 -1.16
C ALA A 264 9.33 7.61 -0.07
N GLN A 265 8.49 8.61 -0.29
CA GLN A 265 8.28 9.70 0.66
C GLN A 265 7.43 9.32 1.88
N GLY A 266 6.84 8.12 1.91
CA GLY A 266 5.84 7.74 2.93
C GLY A 266 4.63 8.69 2.97
N LYS A 267 4.53 9.65 2.03
CA LYS A 267 3.38 10.52 1.83
C LYS A 267 2.38 9.77 0.97
N THR A 268 1.75 8.79 1.58
CA THR A 268 0.52 8.21 1.06
C THR A 268 -0.65 9.16 1.38
N THR A 269 -0.65 10.38 0.82
CA THR A 269 -1.86 11.20 0.93
C THR A 269 -2.93 10.54 0.08
N TYR A 270 -4.01 10.11 0.71
CA TYR A 270 -5.18 9.60 -0.01
C TYR A 270 -5.96 10.79 -0.57
N ASP A 271 -6.44 10.69 -1.81
CA ASP A 271 -7.32 11.72 -2.34
C ASP A 271 -8.70 11.64 -1.67
N TYR A 272 -9.18 10.41 -1.43
CA TYR A 272 -10.43 10.16 -0.71
C TYR A 272 -10.27 9.11 0.39
N LEU A 273 -10.86 9.41 1.54
CA LEU A 273 -11.19 8.43 2.57
C LEU A 273 -12.71 8.23 2.57
N ILE A 274 -13.14 7.00 2.34
CA ILE A 274 -14.53 6.58 2.48
C ILE A 274 -14.74 5.99 3.87
N ILE A 275 -15.76 6.48 4.57
CA ILE A 275 -16.16 5.98 5.89
C ILE A 275 -17.50 5.26 5.77
N VAL A 276 -17.56 4.02 6.29
CA VAL A 276 -18.76 3.18 6.38
C VAL A 276 -18.97 2.72 7.83
N ALA A 277 -20.18 2.34 8.21
CA ALA A 277 -20.53 1.87 9.56
C ALA A 277 -20.89 0.37 9.61
N THR A 278 -21.45 -0.17 8.53
CA THR A 278 -21.96 -1.55 8.47
C THR A 278 -21.21 -2.42 7.48
N ASP A 279 -21.33 -3.74 7.61
CA ASP A 279 -20.74 -4.67 6.64
C ASP A 279 -21.41 -4.54 5.27
N VAL A 280 -22.72 -4.28 5.20
CA VAL A 280 -23.45 -4.07 3.94
C VAL A 280 -22.90 -2.86 3.17
N GLU A 281 -22.60 -1.77 3.89
CA GLU A 281 -22.01 -0.57 3.30
C GLU A 281 -20.58 -0.81 2.82
N ARG A 282 -19.75 -1.51 3.62
CA ARG A 282 -18.40 -1.91 3.22
C ARG A 282 -18.45 -2.78 1.97
N ASP A 283 -19.31 -3.79 1.96
CA ASP A 283 -19.39 -4.77 0.88
C ASP A 283 -19.85 -4.11 -0.42
N ALA A 284 -20.74 -3.12 -0.37
CA ALA A 284 -21.10 -2.30 -1.52
C ALA A 284 -19.89 -1.52 -2.09
N VAL A 285 -19.03 -0.96 -1.22
CA VAL A 285 -17.78 -0.32 -1.67
C VAL A 285 -16.83 -1.34 -2.29
N PHE A 286 -16.66 -2.51 -1.68
CA PHE A 286 -15.78 -3.55 -2.20
C PHE A 286 -16.25 -4.08 -3.55
N GLU A 287 -17.56 -4.28 -3.73
CA GLU A 287 -18.14 -4.67 -5.01
C GLU A 287 -17.89 -3.59 -6.07
N ALA A 288 -18.07 -2.31 -5.74
CA ALA A 288 -17.78 -1.20 -6.66
C ALA A 288 -16.31 -1.15 -7.08
N VAL A 289 -15.37 -1.40 -6.15
CA VAL A 289 -13.93 -1.49 -6.45
C VAL A 289 -13.63 -2.67 -7.38
N ARG A 290 -14.19 -3.86 -7.10
CA ARG A 290 -14.00 -5.06 -7.91
C ARG A 290 -14.58 -4.94 -9.31
N ASN A 291 -15.72 -4.27 -9.45
CA ASN A 291 -16.32 -3.99 -10.76
C ASN A 291 -15.45 -3.09 -11.65
N LEU A 292 -14.51 -2.35 -11.05
CA LEU A 292 -13.50 -1.54 -11.75
C LEU A 292 -12.17 -2.28 -11.94
N GLY A 293 -12.09 -3.57 -11.57
CA GLY A 293 -10.88 -4.40 -11.69
C GLY A 293 -9.86 -4.21 -10.56
N GLY A 294 -10.20 -3.49 -9.50
CA GLY A 294 -9.37 -3.38 -8.29
C GLY A 294 -9.67 -4.47 -7.26
N GLU A 295 -8.80 -4.63 -6.27
CA GLU A 295 -9.07 -5.45 -5.07
C GLU A 295 -8.74 -4.64 -3.81
N PRO A 296 -9.67 -4.50 -2.85
CA PRO A 296 -9.38 -3.84 -1.59
C PRO A 296 -8.32 -4.59 -0.76
N GLU A 297 -7.17 -3.98 -0.51
CA GLU A 297 -6.09 -4.57 0.26
C GLU A 297 -6.15 -4.17 1.74
N PRO A 298 -6.19 -5.12 2.69
CA PRO A 298 -6.17 -4.79 4.11
C PRO A 298 -4.84 -4.16 4.52
N ARG A 299 -4.92 -3.07 5.26
CA ARG A 299 -3.81 -2.34 5.86
C ARG A 299 -4.08 -2.10 7.35
N PHE A 300 -3.02 -1.86 8.11
CA PHE A 300 -3.12 -1.50 9.52
C PHE A 300 -2.25 -0.28 9.79
N GLY A 301 -2.84 0.77 10.34
CA GLY A 301 -2.16 2.02 10.60
C GLY A 301 -3.05 3.02 11.33
N GLY A 302 -2.44 3.98 12.05
CA GLY A 302 -3.20 4.88 12.94
C GLY A 302 -3.98 4.13 14.04
N ASN A 303 -3.49 2.94 14.44
CA ASN A 303 -4.16 2.00 15.35
C ASN A 303 -5.53 1.49 14.85
N ARG A 304 -5.79 1.55 13.55
CA ARG A 304 -7.02 1.05 12.92
C ARG A 304 -6.70 0.16 11.72
N ALA A 305 -7.52 -0.86 11.50
CA ALA A 305 -7.53 -1.58 10.23
C ALA A 305 -8.33 -0.77 9.21
N TYR A 306 -7.80 -0.64 8.00
CA TYR A 306 -8.44 0.02 6.86
C TYR A 306 -8.13 -0.76 5.58
N PHE A 307 -8.78 -0.42 4.48
CA PHE A 307 -8.56 -1.06 3.19
C PHE A 307 -8.05 -0.02 2.19
N ASP A 308 -6.89 -0.27 1.58
CA ASP A 308 -6.40 0.50 0.44
C ASP A 308 -7.08 -0.05 -0.82
N CYS A 309 -7.84 0.79 -1.51
CA CYS A 309 -8.56 0.42 -2.72
C CYS A 309 -7.77 0.75 -4.00
N GLY A 310 -6.52 1.19 -3.85
CA GLY A 310 -5.68 1.61 -4.96
C GLY A 310 -6.18 2.91 -5.59
N TYR A 311 -6.06 2.98 -6.92
CA TYR A 311 -6.49 4.12 -7.71
C TYR A 311 -7.85 3.87 -8.36
N ILE A 312 -8.85 4.69 -8.02
CA ILE A 312 -10.19 4.67 -8.58
C ILE A 312 -10.36 5.93 -9.42
N HIS A 313 -10.50 5.78 -10.74
CA HIS A 313 -10.58 6.90 -11.68
C HIS A 313 -9.45 7.94 -11.51
N GLY A 314 -8.23 7.47 -11.19
CA GLY A 314 -7.06 8.33 -10.96
C GLY A 314 -6.91 8.88 -9.55
N ASN A 315 -7.89 8.66 -8.66
CA ASN A 315 -7.84 9.08 -7.26
C ASN A 315 -7.38 7.93 -6.37
N ARG A 316 -6.48 8.19 -5.42
CA ARG A 316 -6.08 7.20 -4.41
C ARG A 316 -7.15 7.12 -3.31
N VAL A 317 -7.73 5.94 -3.11
CA VAL A 317 -8.89 5.75 -2.21
C VAL A 317 -8.60 4.76 -1.10
N ALA A 318 -8.95 5.13 0.13
CA ALA A 318 -8.99 4.24 1.29
C ALA A 318 -10.42 4.11 1.81
N VAL A 319 -10.72 2.97 2.42
CA VAL A 319 -12.01 2.70 3.09
C VAL A 319 -11.75 2.30 4.54
N ILE A 320 -12.52 2.85 5.47
CA ILE A 320 -12.52 2.43 6.86
C ILE A 320 -13.93 2.21 7.39
N LYS A 321 -14.09 1.17 8.19
CA LYS A 321 -15.34 0.87 8.91
C LYS A 321 -15.26 1.43 10.33
N VAL A 322 -16.27 2.21 10.73
CA VAL A 322 -16.50 2.67 12.11
C VAL A 322 -17.48 1.73 12.81
N ALA A 323 -17.49 1.73 14.13
CA ALA A 323 -18.62 1.17 14.89
C ALA A 323 -19.82 2.13 14.76
N MET A 324 -21.04 1.57 14.85
CA MET A 324 -22.27 2.37 14.83
C MET A 324 -22.27 3.40 15.96
N GLY A 325 -22.82 4.57 15.69
CA GLY A 325 -22.86 5.70 16.62
C GLY A 325 -21.62 6.60 16.60
N SER A 326 -21.75 7.78 17.18
CA SER A 326 -20.71 8.81 17.18
C SER A 326 -19.72 8.70 18.34
N VAL A 327 -20.17 8.44 19.58
CA VAL A 327 -19.35 8.58 20.81
C VAL A 327 -18.80 7.26 21.39
N SER A 328 -18.89 6.13 20.67
CA SER A 328 -18.33 4.86 21.14
C SER A 328 -16.79 4.77 20.92
N VAL A 329 -16.11 3.83 21.58
CA VAL A 329 -14.63 3.62 21.47
C VAL A 329 -14.17 3.38 20.01
N GLY A 330 -15.05 2.78 19.19
CA GLY A 330 -14.85 2.60 17.75
C GLY A 330 -15.73 3.49 16.88
N GLY A 331 -16.51 4.40 17.49
CA GLY A 331 -17.49 5.24 16.82
C GLY A 331 -16.85 6.24 15.86
N SER A 332 -17.68 6.98 15.15
CA SER A 332 -17.21 7.84 14.07
C SER A 332 -16.27 8.95 14.54
N VAL A 333 -16.42 9.52 15.74
CA VAL A 333 -15.50 10.56 16.25
C VAL A 333 -14.07 10.01 16.40
N SER A 334 -13.90 8.98 17.23
CA SER A 334 -12.58 8.44 17.57
C SER A 334 -11.86 7.88 16.34
N THR A 335 -12.59 7.11 15.52
CA THR A 335 -12.01 6.46 14.35
C THR A 335 -11.63 7.47 13.28
N THR A 336 -12.48 8.48 13.02
CA THR A 336 -12.18 9.52 12.02
C THR A 336 -10.95 10.34 12.41
N ILE A 337 -10.81 10.76 13.67
CA ILE A 337 -9.63 11.52 14.14
C ILE A 337 -8.34 10.72 13.91
N GLN A 338 -8.33 9.45 14.31
CA GLN A 338 -7.14 8.61 14.24
C GLN A 338 -6.73 8.31 12.79
N ILE A 339 -7.70 7.93 11.95
CA ILE A 339 -7.40 7.54 10.58
C ILE A 339 -7.05 8.74 9.71
N THR A 340 -7.67 9.90 9.91
CA THR A 340 -7.37 11.11 9.14
C THR A 340 -6.00 11.69 9.51
N PHE A 341 -5.61 11.59 10.79
CA PHE A 341 -4.25 11.91 11.21
C PHE A 341 -3.20 10.99 10.54
N HIS A 342 -3.52 9.71 10.40
CA HIS A 342 -2.63 8.72 9.79
C HIS A 342 -2.54 8.84 8.26
N LEU A 343 -3.68 8.87 7.56
CA LEU A 343 -3.78 8.83 6.10
C LEU A 343 -3.70 10.21 5.44
N LYS A 344 -3.98 11.28 6.19
CA LYS A 344 -4.01 12.67 5.72
C LYS A 344 -4.80 12.83 4.40
N PRO A 345 -6.07 12.40 4.34
CA PRO A 345 -6.83 12.45 3.11
C PRO A 345 -7.18 13.89 2.71
N LYS A 346 -7.28 14.17 1.41
CA LYS A 346 -7.76 15.47 0.90
C LYS A 346 -9.28 15.64 1.14
N HIS A 347 -10.03 14.56 0.92
CA HIS A 347 -11.49 14.53 1.04
C HIS A 347 -11.96 13.33 1.88
N VAL A 348 -13.01 13.51 2.67
CA VAL A 348 -13.64 12.45 3.45
C VAL A 348 -15.12 12.33 3.06
N ILE A 349 -15.55 11.15 2.64
CA ILE A 349 -16.95 10.90 2.28
C ILE A 349 -17.48 9.80 3.20
N MET A 350 -18.49 10.12 4.00
CA MET A 350 -19.20 9.10 4.75
C MET A 350 -20.35 8.57 3.91
N VAL A 351 -20.24 7.32 3.48
CA VAL A 351 -21.22 6.66 2.62
C VAL A 351 -22.03 5.65 3.42
N GLY A 352 -23.29 5.41 3.05
CA GLY A 352 -24.05 4.35 3.68
C GLY A 352 -25.57 4.42 3.56
N ILE A 353 -26.26 3.94 4.59
CA ILE A 353 -27.73 3.89 4.65
C ILE A 353 -28.29 4.88 5.68
N ALA A 354 -29.52 5.30 5.47
CA ALA A 354 -30.25 6.24 6.33
C ALA A 354 -31.75 5.92 6.33
N PHE A 355 -32.49 6.50 7.28
CA PHE A 355 -33.94 6.55 7.18
C PHE A 355 -34.38 7.83 6.44
N GLY A 356 -35.48 7.74 5.69
CA GLY A 356 -36.14 8.90 5.06
C GLY A 356 -37.23 9.49 5.97
N MET A 357 -37.47 10.80 5.87
CA MET A 357 -38.48 11.47 6.71
C MET A 357 -39.94 11.26 6.25
N ASP A 358 -40.13 10.91 4.98
CA ASP A 358 -41.44 10.82 4.33
C ASP A 358 -41.35 9.76 3.21
N GLU A 359 -42.17 8.72 3.31
CA GLU A 359 -42.17 7.59 2.36
C GLU A 359 -42.54 8.01 0.94
N SER A 360 -43.44 8.98 0.80
CA SER A 360 -43.88 9.46 -0.52
C SER A 360 -42.84 10.32 -1.22
N LYS A 361 -42.01 11.04 -0.45
CA LYS A 361 -40.99 11.95 -0.98
C LYS A 361 -39.62 11.30 -1.12
N TYR A 362 -39.35 10.31 -0.29
CA TYR A 362 -38.06 9.61 -0.25
C TYR A 362 -38.29 8.09 -0.23
N PRO A 363 -38.66 7.48 -1.37
CA PRO A 363 -38.78 6.04 -1.49
C PRO A 363 -37.47 5.31 -1.15
N ILE A 364 -37.56 3.99 -0.90
CA ILE A 364 -36.36 3.15 -0.67
C ILE A 364 -35.38 3.30 -1.84
N GLY A 365 -34.11 3.52 -1.51
CA GLY A 365 -33.03 3.69 -2.49
C GLY A 365 -32.78 5.13 -2.92
N THR A 366 -33.64 6.10 -2.57
CA THR A 366 -33.35 7.53 -2.80
C THR A 366 -32.07 7.92 -2.06
N VAL A 367 -31.12 8.52 -2.77
CA VAL A 367 -29.84 8.97 -2.23
C VAL A 367 -30.01 10.36 -1.61
N LEU A 368 -29.60 10.50 -0.36
CA LEU A 368 -29.62 11.71 0.43
C LEU A 368 -28.19 12.23 0.60
N VAL A 369 -27.93 13.46 0.14
CA VAL A 369 -26.64 14.13 0.24
C VAL A 369 -26.75 15.27 1.25
N SER A 370 -25.81 15.33 2.21
CA SER A 370 -25.78 16.45 3.16
C SER A 370 -25.35 17.73 2.47
N ARG A 371 -26.25 18.71 2.39
CA ARG A 371 -25.84 20.13 2.33
C ARG A 371 -25.51 20.62 3.73
N GLN A 372 -26.31 20.20 4.70
CA GLN A 372 -26.14 20.50 6.12
C GLN A 372 -26.36 19.25 6.96
N VAL A 373 -25.73 19.22 8.13
CA VAL A 373 -25.94 18.21 9.16
C VAL A 373 -26.39 18.89 10.45
N LEU A 374 -27.41 18.33 11.11
CA LEU A 374 -27.83 18.74 12.44
C LEU A 374 -27.76 17.55 13.40
N GLY A 375 -26.91 17.66 14.42
CA GLY A 375 -26.84 16.70 15.51
C GLY A 375 -28.05 16.83 16.44
N TYR A 376 -28.87 15.78 16.59
CA TYR A 376 -30.11 15.86 17.38
C TYR A 376 -29.94 15.51 18.86
N GLU A 377 -28.74 15.14 19.32
CA GLU A 377 -28.50 14.80 20.73
C GLU A 377 -28.38 16.04 21.63
N LEU A 378 -27.84 17.15 21.11
CA LEU A 378 -27.62 18.37 21.90
C LEU A 378 -28.90 19.21 21.97
N GLN A 379 -29.68 19.00 23.02
CA GLN A 379 -31.00 19.62 23.20
C GLN A 379 -31.22 20.16 24.62
N ARG A 380 -32.07 21.19 24.74
CA ARG A 380 -32.75 21.51 26.01
C ARG A 380 -34.08 20.77 26.01
N VAL A 381 -34.27 19.88 26.97
CA VAL A 381 -35.56 19.24 27.26
C VAL A 381 -36.16 19.93 28.48
N GLY A 382 -37.39 20.40 28.36
CA GLY A 382 -38.11 21.04 29.45
C GLY A 382 -39.61 21.00 29.24
N THR A 383 -40.30 21.89 29.92
CA THR A 383 -41.76 22.05 29.83
C THR A 383 -42.07 23.47 29.37
N ASP A 384 -43.07 23.63 28.50
CA ASP A 384 -43.58 24.95 28.14
C ASP A 384 -44.49 25.54 29.23
N LYS A 385 -45.17 26.65 28.94
CA LYS A 385 -46.05 27.32 29.91
C LYS A 385 -47.37 26.58 30.11
N GLN A 386 -47.71 25.67 29.22
CA GLN A 386 -48.94 24.89 29.18
C GLN A 386 -48.79 23.56 29.91
N GLY A 387 -47.56 23.15 30.22
CA GLY A 387 -47.27 21.88 30.88
C GLY A 387 -46.80 20.79 29.90
N ASP A 388 -46.68 21.11 28.61
CA ASP A 388 -46.30 20.17 27.57
C ASP A 388 -44.79 20.07 27.42
N ALA A 389 -44.31 18.91 26.97
CA ALA A 389 -42.88 18.67 26.74
C ALA A 389 -42.36 19.57 25.62
N LEU A 390 -41.34 20.39 25.92
CA LEU A 390 -40.70 21.29 24.98
C LEU A 390 -39.24 20.89 24.77
N VAL A 391 -38.90 20.54 23.53
CA VAL A 391 -37.55 20.21 23.11
C VAL A 391 -37.01 21.31 22.21
N ILE A 392 -35.87 21.89 22.57
CA ILE A 392 -35.22 22.95 21.79
C ILE A 392 -33.83 22.47 21.37
N SER A 393 -33.55 22.49 20.08
CA SER A 393 -32.20 22.20 19.56
C SER A 393 -31.18 23.19 20.11
N ARG A 394 -30.01 22.68 20.50
CA ARG A 394 -28.85 23.49 20.92
C ARG A 394 -27.63 23.26 20.01
N GLY A 395 -27.71 22.30 19.09
CA GLY A 395 -26.67 22.04 18.11
C GLY A 395 -26.71 23.03 16.93
N PRO A 396 -25.55 23.39 16.35
CA PRO A 396 -25.52 24.14 15.10
C PRO A 396 -26.00 23.25 13.93
N ARG A 397 -26.51 23.89 12.88
CA ARG A 397 -26.55 23.29 11.54
C ARG A 397 -25.19 23.53 10.90
N THR A 398 -24.49 22.47 10.53
CA THR A 398 -23.13 22.58 9.98
C THR A 398 -23.15 22.27 8.48
N ASP A 399 -22.62 23.19 7.68
CA ASP A 399 -22.50 23.03 6.23
C ASP A 399 -21.43 21.98 5.87
N ALA A 400 -21.77 21.12 4.90
CA ALA A 400 -20.78 20.26 4.24
C ALA A 400 -19.90 21.08 3.28
N SER A 401 -18.82 20.48 2.77
CA SER A 401 -17.95 21.13 1.79
C SER A 401 -18.73 21.55 0.53
N PRO A 402 -18.82 22.86 0.20
CA PRO A 402 -19.52 23.31 -1.01
C PRO A 402 -18.93 22.72 -2.28
N MET A 403 -17.61 22.48 -2.29
CA MET A 403 -16.91 21.83 -3.41
C MET A 403 -17.39 20.40 -3.61
N LEU A 404 -17.45 19.58 -2.55
CA LEU A 404 -17.89 18.19 -2.65
C LEU A 404 -19.39 18.09 -2.95
N VAL A 405 -20.20 18.99 -2.40
CA VAL A 405 -21.63 19.08 -2.73
C VAL A 405 -21.82 19.39 -4.21
N SER A 406 -21.11 20.38 -4.76
CA SER A 406 -21.14 20.73 -6.18
C SER A 406 -20.68 19.58 -7.08
N LEU A 407 -19.61 18.88 -6.69
CA LEU A 407 -19.13 17.69 -7.41
C LEU A 407 -20.19 16.59 -7.49
N ILE A 408 -20.88 16.32 -6.37
CA ILE A 408 -21.95 15.32 -6.31
C ILE A 408 -23.20 15.79 -7.07
N GLU A 409 -23.55 17.08 -7.00
CA GLU A 409 -24.63 17.69 -7.78
C GLU A 409 -24.42 17.51 -9.29
N ALA A 410 -23.19 17.77 -9.77
CA ALA A 410 -22.81 17.54 -11.16
C ALA A 410 -22.92 16.06 -11.53
N ALA A 411 -22.45 15.15 -10.68
CA ALA A 411 -22.55 13.71 -10.89
C ALA A 411 -24.01 13.23 -10.96
N ALA A 412 -24.85 13.71 -10.04
CA ALA A 412 -26.27 13.38 -9.96
C ALA A 412 -27.05 13.86 -11.20
N SER A 413 -26.68 15.02 -11.76
CA SER A 413 -27.32 15.57 -12.95
C SER A 413 -27.20 14.69 -14.21
N VAL A 414 -26.25 13.74 -14.20
CA VAL A 414 -25.98 12.81 -15.31
C VAL A 414 -25.98 11.35 -14.85
N TRP A 415 -26.64 11.07 -13.72
CA TRP A 415 -26.77 9.74 -13.13
C TRP A 415 -28.25 9.41 -12.92
N ASN A 416 -28.72 8.32 -13.53
CA ASN A 416 -30.14 7.98 -13.61
C ASN A 416 -30.51 6.71 -12.83
N ASP A 417 -29.61 6.17 -12.02
CA ASP A 417 -29.84 4.87 -11.35
C ASP A 417 -30.76 5.01 -10.12
N ALA A 418 -30.79 6.18 -9.50
CA ALA A 418 -31.66 6.48 -8.36
C ALA A 418 -31.94 7.99 -8.24
N GLU A 419 -33.02 8.33 -7.53
CA GLU A 419 -33.30 9.72 -7.18
C GLU A 419 -32.27 10.26 -6.18
N VAL A 420 -31.87 11.52 -6.35
CA VAL A 420 -30.93 12.21 -5.45
C VAL A 420 -31.60 13.44 -4.83
N LYS A 421 -31.54 13.56 -3.50
CA LYS A 421 -32.02 14.72 -2.73
C LYS A 421 -30.90 15.30 -1.89
N ILE A 422 -30.78 16.62 -1.92
CA ILE A 422 -29.67 17.35 -1.28
C ILE A 422 -30.24 18.35 -0.29
N GLY A 423 -29.90 18.20 0.98
CA GLY A 423 -30.56 18.97 2.04
C GLY A 423 -30.01 18.71 3.44
N LEU A 424 -30.86 18.95 4.43
CA LEU A 424 -30.52 18.80 5.84
C LEU A 424 -30.64 17.33 6.27
N LEU A 425 -29.54 16.74 6.73
CA LEU A 425 -29.51 15.42 7.35
C LEU A 425 -29.44 15.54 8.87
N LEU A 426 -30.20 14.68 9.55
CA LEU A 426 -30.14 14.51 11.00
C LEU A 426 -29.15 13.40 11.39
N SER A 427 -28.43 13.59 12.48
CA SER A 427 -27.49 12.58 12.99
C SER A 427 -27.48 12.50 14.51
N GLY A 428 -27.41 11.29 15.06
CA GLY A 428 -27.35 11.05 16.51
C GLY A 428 -27.32 9.56 16.85
N ASP A 429 -27.11 9.23 18.13
CA ASP A 429 -26.70 7.86 18.51
C ASP A 429 -27.88 6.88 18.67
N LYS A 430 -29.12 7.31 18.41
CA LYS A 430 -30.30 6.46 18.52
C LYS A 430 -30.62 5.80 17.18
N LEU A 431 -30.86 4.49 17.22
CA LEU A 431 -31.54 3.82 16.13
C LEU A 431 -33.04 4.16 16.21
N VAL A 432 -33.46 5.15 15.42
CA VAL A 432 -34.84 5.65 15.37
C VAL A 432 -35.73 4.62 14.70
N ASP A 433 -36.60 3.96 15.46
CA ASP A 433 -37.60 2.99 14.96
C ASP A 433 -38.99 3.27 15.58
N ASN A 434 -39.40 4.53 15.54
CA ASN A 434 -40.62 5.01 16.18
C ASN A 434 -41.11 6.28 15.47
N LEU A 435 -42.32 6.20 14.91
CA LEU A 435 -42.92 7.27 14.11
C LEU A 435 -43.03 8.59 14.91
N ASP A 436 -43.57 8.55 16.13
CA ASP A 436 -43.74 9.73 16.98
C ASP A 436 -42.40 10.41 17.30
N PHE A 437 -41.34 9.62 17.53
CA PHE A 437 -40.01 10.14 17.78
C PHE A 437 -39.40 10.75 16.51
N ARG A 438 -39.60 10.14 15.34
CA ARG A 438 -39.19 10.71 14.05
C ARG A 438 -39.90 12.03 13.78
N GLU A 439 -41.19 12.14 14.07
CA GLU A 439 -41.96 13.38 13.92
C GLU A 439 -41.42 14.50 14.83
N LYS A 440 -41.07 14.18 16.08
CA LYS A 440 -40.37 15.12 16.97
C LYS A 440 -39.02 15.57 16.41
N LEU A 441 -38.26 14.66 15.78
CA LEU A 441 -37.01 15.03 15.11
C LEU A 441 -37.26 15.96 13.92
N GLN A 442 -38.35 15.76 13.19
CA GLN A 442 -38.75 16.64 12.09
C GLN A 442 -39.08 18.05 12.59
N GLU A 443 -39.77 18.18 13.73
CA GLU A 443 -40.04 19.46 14.39
C GLU A 443 -38.75 20.16 14.84
N VAL A 444 -37.83 19.42 15.45
CA VAL A 444 -36.49 19.93 15.84
C VAL A 444 -35.72 20.47 14.63
N ALA A 445 -35.95 19.88 13.45
CA ALA A 445 -35.37 20.31 12.17
C ALA A 445 -36.20 21.39 11.45
N SER A 446 -37.25 21.94 12.08
CA SER A 446 -38.17 22.92 11.49
C SER A 446 -38.83 22.43 10.19
N GLY A 447 -39.03 21.12 10.05
CA GLY A 447 -39.65 20.51 8.87
C GLY A 447 -38.72 20.33 7.67
N GLU A 448 -37.43 20.69 7.77
CA GLU A 448 -36.51 20.73 6.62
C GLU A 448 -35.69 19.46 6.42
N ALA A 449 -35.65 18.57 7.42
CA ALA A 449 -34.84 17.35 7.32
C ALA A 449 -35.38 16.41 6.24
N ILE A 450 -34.45 15.84 5.46
CA ILE A 450 -34.76 14.87 4.39
C ILE A 450 -34.60 13.41 4.87
N GLY A 451 -33.83 13.21 5.95
CA GLY A 451 -33.57 11.90 6.53
C GLY A 451 -32.62 11.97 7.72
N GLY A 452 -32.24 10.82 8.26
CA GLY A 452 -31.25 10.75 9.33
C GLY A 452 -30.52 9.42 9.47
N GLU A 453 -29.42 9.45 10.23
CA GLU A 453 -28.50 8.33 10.44
C GLU A 453 -27.77 8.45 11.80
N MET A 454 -26.75 7.61 12.04
CA MET A 454 -26.15 7.44 13.38
C MET A 454 -24.67 7.86 13.53
N GLU A 455 -23.95 8.22 12.46
CA GLU A 455 -22.50 8.42 12.51
C GLU A 455 -22.04 9.83 12.08
N GLY A 456 -22.83 10.52 11.27
CA GLY A 456 -22.51 11.77 10.59
C GLY A 456 -22.07 12.91 11.50
N ILE A 457 -22.71 13.11 12.64
CA ILE A 457 -22.32 14.15 13.59
C ILE A 457 -20.90 13.91 14.13
N GLY A 458 -20.49 12.64 14.26
CA GLY A 458 -19.13 12.34 14.69
C GLY A 458 -18.07 12.60 13.63
N LEU A 459 -18.40 12.47 12.34
CA LEU A 459 -17.55 12.97 11.25
C LEU A 459 -17.38 14.49 11.34
N VAL A 460 -18.51 15.22 11.50
CA VAL A 460 -18.51 16.69 11.61
C VAL A 460 -17.62 17.15 12.76
N VAL A 461 -17.80 16.56 13.95
CA VAL A 461 -17.00 16.88 15.14
C VAL A 461 -15.52 16.52 14.93
N ALA A 462 -15.21 15.36 14.34
CA ALA A 462 -13.84 14.92 14.11
C ALA A 462 -13.05 15.83 13.16
N LEU A 463 -13.73 16.48 12.21
CA LEU A 463 -13.11 17.31 11.18
C LEU A 463 -13.30 18.82 11.39
N ALA A 464 -13.99 19.24 12.45
CA ALA A 464 -14.33 20.65 12.70
C ALA A 464 -13.11 21.60 12.69
N GLU A 465 -11.94 21.13 13.12
CA GLU A 465 -10.70 21.90 13.19
C GLU A 465 -9.67 21.45 12.12
N LYS A 466 -10.11 20.75 11.07
CA LYS A 466 -9.25 20.25 9.99
C LYS A 466 -9.59 20.95 8.67
N PRO A 467 -8.59 21.23 7.81
CA PRO A 467 -8.84 21.77 6.47
C PRO A 467 -9.38 20.71 5.48
N THR A 468 -9.84 19.56 5.97
CA THR A 468 -10.26 18.42 5.15
C THR A 468 -11.71 18.60 4.73
N HIS A 469 -11.97 18.60 3.42
CA HIS A 469 -13.33 18.65 2.90
C HIS A 469 -14.10 17.38 3.22
N TRP A 470 -15.38 17.52 3.60
CA TRP A 470 -16.23 16.38 3.88
C TRP A 470 -17.65 16.54 3.33
N VAL A 471 -18.30 15.39 3.11
CA VAL A 471 -19.73 15.28 2.78
C VAL A 471 -20.26 13.92 3.23
N ILE A 472 -21.56 13.85 3.53
CA ILE A 472 -22.27 12.62 3.86
C ILE A 472 -23.20 12.26 2.70
N VAL A 473 -23.11 11.02 2.23
CA VAL A 473 -23.95 10.48 1.16
C VAL A 473 -24.57 9.19 1.65
N LYS A 474 -25.86 9.22 1.99
CA LYS A 474 -26.59 8.04 2.44
C LYS A 474 -27.71 7.71 1.46
N ALA A 475 -28.33 6.53 1.54
CA ALA A 475 -29.58 6.28 0.84
C ALA A 475 -30.62 5.65 1.76
N VAL A 476 -31.89 5.88 1.44
CA VAL A 476 -33.03 5.46 2.27
C VAL A 476 -33.15 3.93 2.28
N CYS A 477 -33.04 3.31 3.46
CA CYS A 477 -33.30 1.88 3.66
C CYS A 477 -34.56 1.58 4.47
N ASP A 478 -35.10 2.58 5.18
CA ASP A 478 -36.35 2.53 5.94
C ASP A 478 -36.88 3.95 6.21
N TRP A 479 -38.00 4.08 6.92
CA TRP A 479 -38.59 5.37 7.27
C TRP A 479 -38.72 5.61 8.77
N ALA A 480 -38.02 4.83 9.60
CA ALA A 480 -38.02 4.98 11.06
C ALA A 480 -39.43 4.99 11.72
N ASP A 481 -40.37 4.21 11.17
CA ASP A 481 -41.78 4.20 11.52
C ASP A 481 -42.21 3.02 12.43
N GLY A 482 -41.26 2.18 12.86
CA GLY A 482 -41.54 0.95 13.62
C GLY A 482 -41.71 -0.30 12.76
N LYS A 483 -41.54 -0.22 11.43
CA LYS A 483 -41.72 -1.35 10.49
C LYS A 483 -40.41 -1.81 9.82
N LYS A 484 -39.26 -1.56 10.46
CA LYS A 484 -37.92 -1.84 9.91
C LYS A 484 -37.61 -3.30 9.55
N SER A 485 -38.42 -4.27 9.95
CA SER A 485 -38.16 -5.71 9.70
C SER A 485 -38.46 -6.17 8.28
N GLU A 486 -39.29 -5.44 7.53
CA GLU A 486 -39.70 -5.84 6.19
C GLU A 486 -38.56 -5.70 5.17
N GLU A 487 -38.18 -6.80 4.52
CA GLU A 487 -37.15 -6.85 3.46
C GLU A 487 -35.82 -6.17 3.81
N LYS A 488 -35.52 -6.04 5.11
CA LYS A 488 -34.43 -5.23 5.65
C LYS A 488 -33.11 -5.40 4.89
N LYS A 489 -32.70 -6.65 4.66
CA LYS A 489 -31.43 -6.96 3.97
C LYS A 489 -31.42 -6.44 2.53
N ALA A 490 -32.51 -6.62 1.78
CA ALA A 490 -32.60 -6.18 0.38
C ALA A 490 -32.64 -4.65 0.28
N ARG A 491 -33.41 -3.99 1.15
CA ARG A 491 -33.49 -2.52 1.21
C ARG A 491 -32.15 -1.90 1.58
N GLN A 492 -31.45 -2.46 2.57
CA GLN A 492 -30.12 -1.99 2.97
C GLN A 492 -29.07 -2.19 1.86
N ALA A 493 -29.08 -3.33 1.17
CA ALA A 493 -28.17 -3.58 0.05
C ALA A 493 -28.41 -2.62 -1.13
N LEU A 494 -29.68 -2.39 -1.50
CA LEU A 494 -30.04 -1.42 -2.54
C LEU A 494 -29.60 0.00 -2.17
N ALA A 495 -29.91 0.44 -0.94
CA ALA A 495 -29.52 1.75 -0.46
C ALA A 495 -27.99 1.93 -0.45
N ALA A 496 -27.25 0.98 0.12
CA ALA A 496 -25.79 1.03 0.15
C ALA A 496 -25.20 1.09 -1.27
N LYS A 497 -25.70 0.26 -2.19
CA LYS A 497 -25.30 0.27 -3.59
C LYS A 497 -25.52 1.64 -4.23
N ASN A 498 -26.72 2.22 -4.11
CA ASN A 498 -27.05 3.50 -4.72
C ASN A 498 -26.15 4.64 -4.21
N ALA A 499 -25.93 4.71 -2.89
CA ALA A 499 -25.06 5.71 -2.28
C ALA A 499 -23.61 5.59 -2.79
N VAL A 500 -23.07 4.36 -2.83
CA VAL A 500 -21.71 4.09 -3.32
C VAL A 500 -21.59 4.39 -4.82
N SER A 501 -22.57 4.00 -5.63
CA SER A 501 -22.58 4.25 -7.08
C SER A 501 -22.52 5.74 -7.40
N LEU A 502 -23.29 6.58 -6.69
CA LEU A 502 -23.22 8.04 -6.88
C LEU A 502 -21.85 8.60 -6.49
N VAL A 503 -21.27 8.16 -5.38
CA VAL A 503 -19.95 8.59 -4.92
C VAL A 503 -18.86 8.23 -5.95
N PHE A 504 -18.87 6.99 -6.45
CA PHE A 504 -17.90 6.55 -7.46
C PHE A 504 -18.09 7.28 -8.80
N ARG A 505 -19.34 7.56 -9.17
CA ARG A 505 -19.67 8.40 -10.34
C ARG A 505 -19.10 9.80 -10.19
N ALA A 506 -19.19 10.40 -9.01
CA ALA A 506 -18.63 11.71 -8.71
C ALA A 506 -17.10 11.72 -8.79
N MET A 507 -16.42 10.68 -8.28
CA MET A 507 -14.96 10.53 -8.38
C MET A 507 -14.44 10.40 -9.82
N LYS A 508 -15.30 10.04 -10.77
CA LYS A 508 -14.94 9.97 -12.20
C LYS A 508 -14.82 11.35 -12.86
N ILE A 509 -15.40 12.39 -12.26
CA ILE A 509 -15.34 13.76 -12.78
C ILE A 509 -13.95 14.30 -12.47
N VAL A 510 -13.10 14.36 -13.50
CA VAL A 510 -11.74 14.88 -13.40
C VAL A 510 -11.82 16.40 -13.34
N PRO A 511 -11.12 17.07 -12.39
CA PRO A 511 -10.97 18.51 -12.43
C PRO A 511 -10.33 18.93 -13.74
N ASP A 512 -10.78 20.04 -14.34
CA ASP A 512 -10.06 20.64 -15.47
C ASP A 512 -8.62 20.90 -15.03
N GLY A 513 -7.66 20.28 -15.70
CA GLY A 513 -6.26 20.22 -15.26
C GLY A 513 -5.71 21.60 -14.90
N GLY A 514 -5.53 21.82 -13.60
CA GLY A 514 -4.97 23.04 -13.04
C GLY A 514 -4.07 22.68 -11.88
N GLU A 515 -2.80 23.02 -12.03
CA GLU A 515 -1.80 23.01 -10.96
C GLU A 515 -2.35 23.75 -9.72
N SER A 516 -2.18 23.14 -8.55
CA SER A 516 -2.11 23.84 -7.26
C SER A 516 -1.36 23.01 -6.24
#